data_AF-A0AAW4JQS3-F1
#
_entry.id   AF-A0AAW4JQS3-F1
#
_cell.length_a   1.000
_cell.length_b   1.000
_cell.length_c   1.000
_cell.angle_alpha   90.00
_cell.angle_beta   90.00
_cell.angle_gamma   90.00
#
_symmetry.space_group_name_H-M   'P 1'
#
loop_
_entity.id
_entity.type
_entity.pdbx_description
1 polymer ?
#
loop_
_entity_poly.entity_id
_entity_poly.type
_entity_poly.pdbx_seq_one_letter_code
_entity_poly.pdbx_strand_id
1 'polypeptide(L)'
;MGKNGSQGSGEVTPNHINITITNNQHQEPEKTKKQVSLDELGKEYGPATLTEALAIAKGRGMETNLRYVKGICKNLTKTNESLVPEFNQNQGEPYEKETTWNGFLRWSKDRLTKSSIETLEKIRVEPDGRTLCILDPVTESLRMIIAKYFTEEIRPPILVIFSAKNEENRITSTKH
;
A
#
# COMPACT_ATOMS: atom_id res chain seq x y z
N MET A 1 -15.80 68.88 32.10
CA MET A 1 -16.82 69.00 31.03
C MET A 1 -16.15 68.66 29.71
N GLY A 2 -16.39 67.46 29.16
CA GLY A 2 -15.89 67.09 27.82
C GLY A 2 -16.92 67.46 26.75
N LYS A 3 -16.46 67.87 25.55
CA LYS A 3 -17.21 67.82 24.29
C LYS A 3 -16.25 67.79 23.08
N ASN A 4 -16.30 66.66 22.37
CA ASN A 4 -16.43 66.42 20.93
C ASN A 4 -15.65 67.28 19.91
N GLY A 5 -14.76 66.63 19.14
CA GLY A 5 -15.07 66.14 17.78
C GLY A 5 -14.88 67.06 16.56
N SER A 6 -14.07 66.56 15.60
CA SER A 6 -14.28 66.52 14.13
C SER A 6 -13.42 67.42 13.21
N GLN A 7 -12.38 66.77 12.65
CA GLN A 7 -12.18 66.48 11.21
C GLN A 7 -11.72 67.54 10.18
N GLY A 8 -10.64 67.17 9.47
CA GLY A 8 -10.28 67.59 8.09
C GLY A 8 -9.37 68.81 7.98
N SER A 9 -8.38 68.93 7.10
CA SER A 9 -7.92 68.13 5.95
C SER A 9 -6.59 68.74 5.48
N GLY A 10 -5.79 67.97 4.75
CA GLY A 10 -4.65 68.46 3.95
C GLY A 10 -3.34 68.51 4.74
N GLU A 11 -2.19 68.16 4.21
CA GLU A 11 -1.80 67.89 2.84
C GLU A 11 -0.43 67.23 3.00
N VAL A 12 -0.31 65.94 2.70
CA VAL A 12 1.01 65.31 2.59
C VAL A 12 1.10 64.76 1.18
N THR A 13 1.81 65.52 0.36
CA THR A 13 2.20 65.15 -0.99
C THR A 13 2.89 63.78 -0.95
N PRO A 14 2.34 62.75 -1.62
CA PRO A 14 3.03 61.48 -1.68
C PRO A 14 4.21 61.64 -2.65
N ASN A 15 5.42 61.41 -2.17
CA ASN A 15 6.59 61.24 -3.02
C ASN A 15 6.30 60.10 -4.02
N HIS A 16 6.18 60.42 -5.30
CA HIS A 16 6.05 59.42 -6.36
C HIS A 16 7.41 58.74 -6.59
N ILE A 17 7.70 57.70 -5.79
CA ILE A 17 8.78 56.77 -6.10
C ILE A 17 8.26 55.85 -7.20
N ASN A 18 8.68 56.07 -8.44
CA ASN A 18 8.45 55.15 -9.55
C ASN A 18 9.32 53.90 -9.32
N ILE A 19 8.75 52.86 -8.71
CA ILE A 19 9.39 51.53 -8.66
C ILE A 19 8.96 50.76 -9.90
N THR A 20 9.86 50.68 -10.88
CA THR A 20 9.72 49.78 -12.03
C THR A 20 9.80 48.33 -11.55
N ILE A 21 8.67 47.62 -11.56
CA ILE A 21 8.62 46.18 -11.27
C ILE A 21 8.88 45.45 -12.59
N THR A 22 10.14 45.13 -12.88
CA THR A 22 10.49 44.19 -13.95
C THR A 22 10.22 42.76 -13.45
N ASN A 23 9.15 42.15 -13.98
CA ASN A 23 8.88 40.73 -13.82
C ASN A 23 9.90 39.91 -14.61
N ASN A 24 11.06 39.64 -14.01
CA ASN A 24 12.07 38.77 -14.58
C ASN A 24 12.03 37.40 -13.90
N GLN A 25 11.38 36.47 -14.59
CA GLN A 25 11.77 35.07 -14.74
C GLN A 25 11.90 34.23 -13.46
N HIS A 26 10.89 33.38 -13.28
CA HIS A 26 11.03 31.95 -12.98
C HIS A 26 12.25 31.56 -12.12
N GLN A 27 12.05 31.45 -10.82
CA GLN A 27 12.85 30.55 -9.98
C GLN A 27 12.14 30.26 -8.65
N GLU A 28 11.44 29.13 -8.62
CA GLU A 28 11.24 28.29 -7.44
C GLU A 28 11.51 26.85 -7.91
N PRO A 29 11.88 25.86 -7.06
CA PRO A 29 12.02 25.89 -5.60
C PRO A 29 13.25 25.14 -5.05
N GLU A 30 13.68 25.47 -3.84
CA GLU A 30 14.46 24.54 -3.00
C GLU A 30 13.82 24.45 -1.60
N LYS A 31 13.15 23.32 -1.30
CA LYS A 31 13.67 22.25 -0.43
C LYS A 31 12.54 21.32 0.07
N THR A 32 12.82 20.03 -0.12
CA THR A 32 12.35 18.88 0.68
C THR A 32 11.03 18.18 0.31
N LYS A 33 10.97 17.57 -0.87
CA LYS A 33 10.42 16.21 -1.07
C LYS A 33 11.19 15.57 -2.23
N LYS A 34 11.65 14.32 -2.12
CA LYS A 34 12.27 13.57 -3.24
C LYS A 34 11.37 13.68 -4.48
N GLN A 35 11.68 14.61 -5.37
CA GLN A 35 10.94 14.83 -6.59
C GLN A 35 11.53 13.84 -7.58
N VAL A 36 10.76 12.80 -7.88
CA VAL A 36 11.14 11.81 -8.89
C VAL A 36 11.38 12.57 -10.19
N SER A 37 12.63 12.65 -10.63
CA SER A 37 13.01 13.33 -11.86
C SER A 37 12.97 12.35 -13.03
N LEU A 38 12.60 12.83 -14.22
CA LEU A 38 12.55 12.01 -15.44
C LEU A 38 13.89 11.34 -15.74
N ASP A 39 15.00 12.05 -15.49
CA ASP A 39 16.37 11.54 -15.63
C ASP A 39 16.67 10.38 -14.68
N GLU A 40 16.20 10.47 -13.42
CA GLU A 40 16.35 9.41 -12.43
C GLU A 40 15.56 8.15 -12.84
N LEU A 41 14.36 8.32 -13.39
CA LEU A 41 13.58 7.20 -13.94
C LEU A 41 14.26 6.56 -15.16
N GLY A 42 14.87 7.36 -16.04
CA GLY A 42 15.62 6.86 -17.18
C GLY A 42 16.85 6.05 -16.76
N LYS A 43 17.51 6.47 -15.68
CA LYS A 43 18.63 5.75 -15.08
C LYS A 43 18.21 4.48 -14.33
N GLU A 44 17.05 4.51 -13.66
CA GLU A 44 16.52 3.38 -12.85
C GLU A 44 15.93 2.26 -13.73
N TYR A 45 15.18 2.60 -14.78
CA TYR A 45 14.44 1.61 -15.60
C TYR A 45 14.95 1.45 -17.03
N GLY A 46 15.87 2.32 -17.46
CA GLY A 46 16.40 2.35 -18.82
C GLY A 46 15.54 3.15 -19.82
N PRO A 47 16.14 3.57 -20.95
CA PRO A 47 15.48 4.45 -21.92
C PRO A 47 14.29 3.77 -22.63
N ALA A 48 14.36 2.46 -22.87
CA ALA A 48 13.28 1.71 -23.53
C ALA A 48 12.01 1.67 -22.66
N THR A 49 12.15 1.27 -21.40
CA THR A 49 11.05 1.21 -20.42
C THR A 49 10.45 2.59 -20.16
N LEU A 50 11.28 3.62 -20.03
CA LEU A 50 10.81 4.99 -19.82
C LEU A 50 10.02 5.52 -21.03
N THR A 51 10.49 5.23 -22.25
CA THR A 51 9.82 5.65 -23.49
C THR A 51 8.43 5.02 -23.60
N GLU A 52 8.32 3.73 -23.29
CA GLU A 52 7.04 3.02 -23.29
C GLU A 52 6.10 3.52 -22.19
N ALA A 53 6.62 3.73 -20.98
CA ALA A 53 5.86 4.30 -19.87
C ALA A 53 5.31 5.71 -20.19
N LEU A 54 6.12 6.54 -20.85
CA LEU A 54 5.71 7.87 -21.31
C LEU A 54 4.65 7.81 -22.41
N ALA A 55 4.75 6.87 -23.35
CA ALA A 55 3.73 6.68 -24.38
C ALA A 55 2.36 6.31 -23.77
N ILE A 56 2.36 5.41 -22.78
CA ILE A 56 1.16 5.00 -22.04
C ILE A 56 0.60 6.18 -21.22
N ALA A 57 1.47 6.96 -20.58
CA ALA A 57 1.06 8.14 -19.82
C ALA A 57 0.48 9.23 -20.72
N LYS A 58 1.09 9.47 -21.89
CA LYS A 58 0.62 10.42 -22.90
C LYS A 58 -0.75 10.04 -23.45
N GLY A 59 -0.99 8.76 -23.73
CA GLY A 59 -2.31 8.27 -24.14
C GLY A 59 -3.42 8.52 -23.12
N ARG A 60 -3.06 8.79 -21.85
CA ARG A 60 -3.99 9.08 -20.75
C ARG A 60 -3.93 10.54 -20.28
N GLY A 61 -3.14 11.40 -20.94
CA GLY A 61 -2.93 12.79 -20.52
C GLY A 61 -2.21 12.94 -19.17
N MET A 62 -1.47 11.91 -18.74
CA MET A 62 -0.79 11.83 -17.44
C MET A 62 0.74 11.91 -17.56
N GLU A 63 1.27 12.41 -18.69
CA GLU A 63 2.73 12.45 -18.97
C GLU A 63 3.52 13.35 -18.02
N THR A 64 2.87 14.34 -17.41
CA THR A 64 3.46 15.23 -16.41
C THR A 64 3.46 14.62 -15.00
N ASN A 65 2.76 13.51 -14.79
CA ASN A 65 2.68 12.83 -13.51
C ASN A 65 3.78 11.77 -13.38
N LEU A 66 4.97 12.21 -12.94
CA LEU A 66 6.15 11.34 -12.81
C LEU A 66 5.96 10.18 -11.83
N ARG A 67 5.06 10.30 -10.84
CA ARG A 67 4.69 9.17 -9.96
C ARG A 67 3.91 8.10 -10.71
N TYR A 68 3.00 8.53 -11.58
CA TYR A 68 2.26 7.65 -12.46
C TYR A 68 3.18 6.97 -13.49
N VAL A 69 4.07 7.74 -14.13
CA VAL A 69 5.10 7.20 -15.04
C VAL A 69 5.99 6.17 -14.33
N LYS A 70 6.46 6.47 -13.10
CA LYS A 70 7.23 5.51 -12.28
C LYS A 70 6.47 4.21 -12.01
N GLY A 71 5.18 4.31 -11.73
CA GLY A 71 4.31 3.15 -11.53
C GLY A 71 4.21 2.25 -12.76
N ILE A 72 4.13 2.86 -13.96
CA ILE A 72 4.14 2.12 -15.22
C ILE A 72 5.50 1.46 -15.44
N CYS A 73 6.61 2.18 -15.25
CA CYS A 73 7.95 1.60 -15.39
C CYS A 73 8.13 0.35 -14.52
N LYS A 74 7.69 0.38 -13.25
CA LYS A 74 7.74 -0.77 -12.33
C LYS A 74 6.89 -1.94 -12.80
N ASN A 75 5.76 -1.68 -13.48
CA ASN A 75 4.92 -2.75 -14.02
C ASN A 75 5.54 -3.40 -15.27
N LEU A 76 6.18 -2.58 -16.12
CA LEU A 76 6.89 -3.04 -17.31
C LEU A 76 8.12 -3.89 -16.96
N THR A 77 8.88 -3.55 -15.92
CA THR A 77 9.99 -4.38 -15.46
C THR A 77 9.53 -5.70 -14.84
N LYS A 78 8.46 -5.68 -14.02
CA LYS A 78 7.85 -6.92 -13.48
C LYS A 78 7.38 -7.90 -14.55
N THR A 79 6.95 -7.39 -15.71
CA THR A 79 6.51 -8.24 -16.82
C THR A 79 7.71 -8.88 -17.55
N ASN A 80 8.88 -8.23 -17.54
CA ASN A 80 10.12 -8.77 -18.12
C ASN A 80 10.94 -9.64 -17.14
N GLU A 81 10.74 -9.48 -15.83
CA GLU A 81 11.46 -10.22 -14.77
C GLU A 81 10.84 -11.58 -14.39
N SER A 82 9.89 -12.09 -15.16
CA SER A 82 9.27 -13.40 -14.91
C SER A 82 10.21 -14.59 -15.24
N LEU A 83 11.49 -14.57 -14.83
CA LEU A 83 12.37 -15.74 -14.87
C LEU A 83 13.41 -15.83 -13.74
N VAL A 84 13.41 -14.98 -12.70
CA VAL A 84 14.32 -15.19 -11.55
C VAL A 84 13.59 -15.10 -10.19
N PRO A 85 13.68 -16.13 -9.32
CA PRO A 85 13.16 -16.04 -7.96
C PRO A 85 14.11 -15.18 -7.12
N GLU A 86 13.74 -13.91 -6.88
CA GLU A 86 14.54 -12.97 -6.12
C GLU A 86 14.39 -13.20 -4.60
N PHE A 87 15.41 -13.84 -4.01
CA PHE A 87 15.53 -14.09 -2.58
C PHE A 87 16.21 -12.90 -1.86
N ASN A 88 15.61 -11.71 -1.88
CA ASN A 88 15.85 -10.66 -0.88
C ASN A 88 14.97 -9.44 -1.14
N GLN A 89 13.85 -9.32 -0.42
CA GLN A 89 13.12 -8.05 -0.37
C GLN A 89 12.92 -7.65 1.09
N ASN A 90 13.96 -7.05 1.64
CA ASN A 90 13.87 -6.17 2.80
C ASN A 90 13.13 -4.89 2.36
N GLN A 91 11.80 -4.97 2.27
CA GLN A 91 10.95 -3.80 2.21
C GLN A 91 10.02 -3.82 3.42
N GLY A 92 10.42 -3.06 4.44
CA GLY A 92 9.58 -2.71 5.58
C GLY A 92 8.45 -1.79 5.13
N GLU A 93 7.40 -2.37 4.55
CA GLU A 93 6.06 -1.84 4.75
C GLU A 93 5.52 -2.46 6.05
N PRO A 94 4.92 -1.68 6.97
CA PRO A 94 4.21 -2.27 8.10
C PRO A 94 3.13 -3.15 7.49
N TYR A 95 3.31 -4.46 7.63
CA TYR A 95 2.50 -5.48 6.98
C TYR A 95 1.03 -5.17 7.25
N GLU A 96 0.35 -4.53 6.30
CA GLU A 96 -1.09 -4.44 6.35
C GLU A 96 -1.55 -5.88 6.35
N LYS A 97 -2.11 -6.32 7.47
CA LYS A 97 -2.40 -7.73 7.71
C LYS A 97 -3.37 -8.18 6.62
N GLU A 98 -2.82 -8.88 5.64
CA GLU A 98 -3.49 -9.18 4.40
C GLU A 98 -4.61 -10.18 4.70
N THR A 99 -5.83 -9.87 4.26
CA THR A 99 -7.03 -10.66 4.56
C THR A 99 -7.10 -11.99 3.80
N THR A 100 -6.02 -12.35 3.09
CA THR A 100 -5.93 -13.53 2.23
C THR A 100 -5.30 -14.71 2.99
N TRP A 101 -5.50 -15.93 2.47
CA TRP A 101 -4.81 -17.12 2.97
C TRP A 101 -3.28 -16.99 2.87
N ASN A 102 -2.78 -16.35 1.81
CA ASN A 102 -1.35 -16.10 1.64
C ASN A 102 -0.81 -15.14 2.72
N GLY A 103 -1.59 -14.14 3.11
CA GLY A 103 -1.33 -13.28 4.25
C GLY A 103 -1.17 -14.05 5.56
N PHE A 104 -2.11 -14.97 5.83
CA PHE A 104 -2.03 -15.88 6.96
C PHE A 104 -0.79 -16.78 6.92
N LEU A 105 -0.49 -17.40 5.77
CA LEU A 105 0.69 -18.24 5.62
C LEU A 105 1.97 -17.46 5.91
N ARG A 106 2.10 -16.24 5.39
CA ARG A 106 3.25 -15.38 5.66
C ARG A 106 3.36 -14.98 7.13
N TRP A 107 2.25 -14.60 7.77
CA TRP A 107 2.21 -14.30 9.20
C TRP A 107 2.58 -15.52 10.06
N SER A 108 2.11 -16.70 9.66
CA SER A 108 2.33 -17.93 10.41
C SER A 108 3.79 -18.39 10.35
N LYS A 109 4.52 -18.11 9.27
CA LYS A 109 5.94 -18.49 9.08
C LYS A 109 6.87 -17.95 10.18
N ASP A 110 6.53 -16.83 10.79
CA ASP A 110 7.31 -16.24 11.89
C ASP A 110 6.96 -16.84 13.27
N ARG A 111 5.77 -17.47 13.39
CA ARG A 111 5.18 -17.87 14.67
C ARG A 111 5.04 -19.38 14.87
N LEU A 112 4.94 -20.14 13.78
CA LEU A 112 4.71 -21.58 13.81
C LEU A 112 5.96 -22.35 13.36
N THR A 113 6.02 -23.62 13.76
CA THR A 113 7.09 -24.53 13.33
C THR A 113 6.99 -24.84 11.83
N LYS A 114 8.13 -25.11 11.20
CA LYS A 114 8.20 -25.46 9.76
C LYS A 114 7.21 -26.57 9.37
N SER A 115 7.10 -27.62 10.17
CA SER A 115 6.16 -28.72 9.94
C SER A 115 4.69 -28.27 9.93
N SER A 116 4.32 -27.33 10.80
CA SER A 116 2.98 -26.74 10.82
C SER A 116 2.72 -25.93 9.56
N ILE A 117 3.72 -25.16 9.10
CA ILE A 117 3.64 -24.39 7.85
C ILE A 117 3.50 -25.29 6.64
N GLU A 118 4.31 -26.35 6.53
CA GLU A 118 4.22 -27.30 5.43
C GLU A 118 2.86 -27.99 5.37
N THR A 119 2.25 -28.21 6.53
CA THR A 119 0.86 -28.71 6.61
C THR A 119 -0.09 -27.64 6.08
N LEU A 120 0.02 -26.40 6.53
CA LEU A 120 -0.84 -25.30 6.11
C LEU A 120 -0.75 -24.99 4.60
N GLU A 121 0.43 -25.11 4.01
CA GLU A 121 0.65 -24.87 2.57
C GLU A 121 0.03 -25.95 1.68
N LYS A 122 -0.21 -27.15 2.22
CA LYS A 122 -0.86 -28.26 1.49
C LYS A 122 -2.39 -28.22 1.58
N ILE A 123 -2.94 -27.42 2.48
CA ILE A 123 -4.39 -27.30 2.68
C ILE A 123 -5.01 -26.60 1.49
N ARG A 124 -6.11 -27.18 1.01
CA ARG A 124 -6.99 -26.54 0.03
C ARG A 124 -7.96 -25.60 0.76
N VAL A 125 -7.93 -24.33 0.37
CA VAL A 125 -8.86 -23.31 0.88
C VAL A 125 -9.58 -22.61 -0.26
N GLU A 126 -10.82 -22.20 -0.01
CA GLU A 126 -11.62 -21.41 -0.93
C GLU A 126 -12.03 -20.09 -0.26
N PRO A 127 -11.45 -18.96 -0.68
CA PRO A 127 -11.88 -17.65 -0.22
C PRO A 127 -13.18 -17.25 -0.94
N ASP A 128 -14.24 -16.98 -0.17
CA ASP A 128 -15.51 -16.46 -0.65
C ASP A 128 -15.77 -15.09 0.00
N GLY A 129 -15.08 -14.07 -0.54
CA GLY A 129 -15.21 -12.67 -0.12
C GLY A 129 -14.93 -12.41 1.36
N ARG A 130 -15.95 -12.59 2.21
CA ARG A 130 -15.89 -12.41 3.68
C ARG A 130 -15.81 -13.72 4.45
N THR A 131 -15.80 -14.85 3.77
CA THR A 131 -15.68 -16.17 4.36
C THR A 131 -14.48 -16.90 3.77
N LEU A 132 -13.86 -17.77 4.57
CA LEU A 132 -12.78 -18.63 4.14
C LEU A 132 -13.17 -20.08 4.45
N CYS A 133 -13.34 -20.89 3.42
CA CYS A 133 -13.66 -22.30 3.56
C CYS A 133 -12.40 -23.15 3.50
N ILE A 134 -12.20 -24.00 4.50
CA ILE A 134 -11.06 -24.91 4.60
C ILE A 134 -11.55 -26.31 4.25
N LEU A 135 -11.12 -26.77 3.08
CA LEU A 135 -11.60 -28.02 2.47
C LEU A 135 -10.84 -29.26 2.97
N ASP A 136 -9.63 -29.07 3.50
CA ASP A 136 -8.78 -30.14 3.99
C ASP A 136 -8.83 -30.24 5.52
N PRO A 137 -8.78 -31.45 6.12
CA PRO A 137 -8.78 -31.59 7.56
C PRO A 137 -7.51 -30.99 8.18
N VAL A 138 -7.73 -30.15 9.19
CA VAL A 138 -6.67 -29.55 10.00
C VAL A 138 -6.79 -29.96 11.46
N THR A 139 -5.64 -30.02 12.14
CA THR A 139 -5.59 -30.29 13.59
C THR A 139 -6.26 -29.15 14.38
N GLU A 140 -6.82 -29.47 15.55
CA GLU A 140 -7.56 -28.51 16.38
C GLU A 140 -6.72 -27.29 16.74
N SER A 141 -5.43 -27.48 17.04
CA SER A 141 -4.49 -26.39 17.31
C SER A 141 -4.38 -25.43 16.14
N LEU A 142 -4.27 -25.94 14.91
CA LEU A 142 -4.21 -25.10 13.70
C LEU A 142 -5.54 -24.40 13.45
N ARG A 143 -6.69 -25.06 13.68
CA ARG A 143 -8.01 -24.42 13.57
C ARG A 143 -8.10 -23.18 14.45
N MET A 144 -7.67 -23.29 15.71
CA MET A 144 -7.69 -22.16 16.64
C MET A 144 -6.79 -21.01 16.17
N ILE A 145 -5.59 -21.31 15.68
CA ILE A 145 -4.64 -20.30 15.19
C ILE A 145 -5.20 -19.60 13.94
N ILE A 146 -5.76 -20.36 13.00
CA ILE A 146 -6.38 -19.82 11.80
C ILE A 146 -7.55 -18.91 12.18
N ALA A 147 -8.50 -19.40 12.97
CA ALA A 147 -9.66 -18.63 13.39
C ALA A 147 -9.24 -17.32 14.08
N LYS A 148 -8.31 -17.40 15.04
CA LYS A 148 -7.74 -16.24 15.75
C LYS A 148 -7.18 -15.19 14.79
N TYR A 149 -6.43 -15.59 13.78
CA TYR A 149 -5.88 -14.66 12.81
C TYR A 149 -6.99 -13.92 12.04
N PHE A 150 -7.94 -14.68 11.48
CA PHE A 150 -8.99 -14.11 10.64
C PHE A 150 -10.05 -13.31 11.44
N THR A 151 -10.18 -13.52 12.76
CA THR A 151 -11.13 -12.78 13.60
C THR A 151 -10.51 -11.66 14.42
N GLU A 152 -9.29 -11.83 14.94
CA GLU A 152 -8.65 -10.88 15.85
C GLU A 152 -7.57 -10.04 15.15
N GLU A 153 -6.78 -10.65 14.25
CA GLU A 153 -5.61 -9.98 13.69
C GLU A 153 -5.98 -9.06 12.53
N ILE A 154 -6.90 -9.46 11.65
CA ILE A 154 -7.30 -8.68 10.47
C ILE A 154 -8.59 -7.88 10.70
N ARG A 155 -8.75 -6.78 9.96
CA ARG A 155 -9.99 -5.99 9.91
C ARG A 155 -10.36 -5.69 8.45
N PRO A 156 -11.60 -5.94 8.00
CA PRO A 156 -12.71 -6.55 8.75
C PRO A 156 -12.47 -8.06 9.05
N PRO A 157 -13.09 -8.62 10.11
CA PRO A 157 -12.94 -10.03 10.43
C PRO A 157 -13.55 -10.92 9.34
N ILE A 158 -12.90 -12.04 9.07
CA ILE A 158 -13.33 -13.07 8.12
C ILE A 158 -13.81 -14.29 8.89
N LEU A 159 -14.98 -14.81 8.49
CA LEU A 159 -15.51 -16.04 9.06
C LEU A 159 -14.80 -17.24 8.44
N VAL A 160 -14.22 -18.10 9.28
CA VAL A 160 -13.54 -19.33 8.84
C VAL A 160 -14.48 -20.51 9.02
N ILE A 161 -14.70 -21.28 7.95
CA ILE A 161 -15.55 -22.47 7.94
C ILE A 161 -14.66 -23.68 7.67
N PHE A 162 -14.68 -24.67 8.56
CA PHE A 162 -13.95 -25.92 8.38
C PHE A 162 -14.89 -26.99 7.82
N SER A 163 -14.49 -27.64 6.72
CA SER A 163 -15.28 -28.73 6.16
C SER A 163 -15.29 -29.95 7.09
N ALA A 164 -16.46 -30.53 7.32
CA ALA A 164 -16.71 -31.57 8.31
C ALA A 164 -16.19 -32.97 7.94
N LYS A 165 -15.27 -33.11 6.97
CA LYS A 165 -14.83 -34.42 6.45
C LYS A 165 -14.07 -35.31 7.47
N ASN A 166 -13.79 -34.82 8.68
CA ASN A 166 -13.27 -35.63 9.77
C ASN A 166 -13.65 -35.03 11.14
N GLU A 167 -14.95 -35.02 11.46
CA GLU A 167 -15.43 -34.85 12.83
C GLU A 167 -16.00 -36.18 13.34
N GLU A 168 -15.14 -37.20 13.47
CA GLU A 168 -15.48 -38.46 14.14
C GLU A 168 -14.45 -38.78 15.23
N ASN A 169 -14.19 -37.88 16.19
CA ASN A 169 -13.69 -38.28 17.52
C ASN A 169 -13.71 -37.18 18.59
N ARG A 170 -14.88 -36.64 19.01
CA ARG A 170 -14.98 -36.02 20.36
C ARG A 170 -16.39 -35.80 20.91
N ILE A 171 -17.26 -36.82 20.94
CA ILE A 171 -18.30 -36.89 21.99
C ILE A 171 -18.54 -38.33 22.44
N THR A 172 -17.53 -38.99 23.01
CA THR A 172 -17.78 -40.07 23.97
C THR A 172 -17.78 -39.50 25.39
N SER A 173 -18.89 -39.75 26.09
CA SER A 173 -19.04 -39.79 27.55
C SER A 173 -18.75 -38.52 28.37
N THR A 174 -19.82 -37.94 28.91
CA THR A 174 -20.02 -37.93 30.36
C THR A 174 -21.52 -37.96 30.68
N LYS A 175 -22.01 -39.16 30.98
CA LYS A 175 -23.21 -39.40 31.77
C LYS A 175 -22.72 -39.63 33.19
N HIS A 176 -23.00 -38.72 34.11
CA HIS A 176 -23.29 -39.02 35.51
C HIS A 176 -23.90 -37.80 36.21
#